data_AF-M8DFR0-F1
#
_entry.id   AF-M8DFR0-F1
#
_cell.length_a   1.000
_cell.length_b   1.000
_cell.length_c   1.000
_cell.angle_alpha   90.00
_cell.angle_beta   90.00
_cell.angle_gamma   90.00
#
_symmetry.space_group_name_H-M   'P 1'
#
loop_
_entity.id
_entity.type
_entity.pdbx_description
1 polymer ?
#
loop_
_entity_poly.entity_id
_entity_poly.type
_entity_poly.pdbx_seq_one_letter_code
_entity_poly.pdbx_strand_id
1 'polypeptide(L)'
;MDLISRRFQILVKVCAITSTVAAGTLEAPQFLGLTINGDQAVTVDALVAAGYKVEFQATSDVFKGNAYTSETGELKDGLSVGTTFKYKVVVTKDTAKFESDLLTVKVSDDTVVVEPTEAKLKVGSKLWDLGYVTTDDAPEVVITKGKNFAGIVIDKNTGDDEVNGESVAAGSVTYTSSNPAVALVSSEGKIKVLKAGTTTITVAIGDKSTAIELVVKESPVATKVQETSAKVRKDETSLELTLLDQYDAKLRKDVDTTGWTVSTGSEKADVIDVANAKLDVNGAFALEVTDLAFKAQGTDTLVIKNKDNVVVGTVSVQVVDVAGQDPDNFKLVPASSDEDLKLDIYPTPQTVDLSIEKYVGDVKVGTAAEAEEGFSFASDNEKVATVNAKGEVTAVAAGKAVISYKQGGITVATVEVEVTNSTPQIADIKLKEGKTQVQVAGGVETADAATFTDLIDELQFIGADGKEIALSVNDSDELTGIEFKTIVDSDDLVAVSDLGTVAKAATKAVTKDTKATLVITLNAAYGGKEVVLPILVTAAVEGGTDTGAGTDTGAGTDTGAGTDTGAGTDTGAGTDTGAGTDTGAGTDTGAGA
;
A
#
# COMPACT_ATOMS: atom_id res chain seq x y z
N MET A 1 44.08 -31.08 -61.02
CA MET A 1 42.62 -30.99 -61.19
C MET A 1 42.05 -32.22 -60.53
N ASP A 2 41.14 -32.22 -59.58
CA ASP A 2 40.39 -31.19 -58.86
C ASP A 2 39.41 -32.06 -58.06
N LEU A 3 39.53 -32.18 -56.73
CA LEU A 3 38.52 -32.87 -55.87
C LEU A 3 38.92 -32.80 -54.37
N ILE A 4 39.45 -31.66 -53.91
CA ILE A 4 39.45 -31.31 -52.48
C ILE A 4 39.01 -29.85 -52.38
N SER A 5 37.74 -29.60 -52.71
CA SER A 5 37.07 -28.35 -52.38
C SER A 5 35.57 -28.57 -52.23
N ARG A 6 35.20 -29.41 -51.26
CA ARG A 6 33.89 -29.30 -50.60
C ARG A 6 34.15 -28.80 -49.19
N ARG A 7 34.36 -27.48 -49.07
CA ARG A 7 34.23 -26.79 -47.80
C ARG A 7 32.79 -27.02 -47.33
N PHE A 8 32.62 -27.70 -46.20
CA PHE A 8 31.42 -27.55 -45.39
C PHE A 8 31.34 -26.07 -44.99
N GLN A 9 30.58 -25.27 -45.74
CA GLN A 9 30.12 -23.98 -45.23
C GLN A 9 29.17 -24.33 -44.08
N ILE A 10 29.62 -24.11 -42.85
CA ILE A 10 28.71 -24.04 -41.70
C ILE A 10 27.76 -22.88 -42.03
N LEU A 11 26.52 -23.20 -42.41
CA LEU A 11 25.51 -22.22 -42.71
C LEU A 11 25.09 -21.60 -41.38
N VAL A 12 25.65 -20.43 -41.06
CA VAL A 12 25.25 -19.66 -39.88
C VAL A 12 23.84 -19.14 -40.14
N LYS A 13 22.83 -19.72 -39.48
CA LYS A 13 21.45 -19.21 -39.50
C LYS A 13 21.29 -18.18 -38.40
N VAL A 14 20.70 -17.02 -38.66
CA VAL A 14 20.37 -16.02 -37.63
C VAL A 14 18.85 -15.98 -37.46
N CYS A 15 18.35 -15.92 -36.24
CA CYS A 15 16.92 -15.77 -35.95
C CYS A 15 16.71 -14.56 -35.03
N ALA A 16 15.71 -13.74 -35.33
CA ALA A 16 15.15 -12.75 -34.42
C ALA A 16 14.20 -13.47 -33.45
N ILE A 17 14.23 -13.13 -32.15
CA ILE A 17 13.48 -13.88 -31.12
C ILE A 17 12.59 -13.04 -30.19
N THR A 18 12.84 -11.74 -30.02
CA THR A 18 11.97 -10.86 -29.23
C THR A 18 10.68 -10.54 -29.97
N SER A 19 9.53 -11.00 -29.50
CA SER A 19 8.22 -10.70 -30.10
C SER A 19 7.38 -9.70 -29.30
N THR A 20 7.84 -9.28 -28.12
CA THR A 20 7.11 -8.35 -27.24
C THR A 20 8.09 -7.54 -26.39
N VAL A 21 7.77 -6.27 -26.14
CA VAL A 21 8.58 -5.29 -25.41
C VAL A 21 7.68 -4.43 -24.53
N ALA A 22 8.23 -3.83 -23.47
CA ALA A 22 7.46 -3.02 -22.54
C ALA A 22 7.28 -1.58 -23.05
N ALA A 23 6.12 -0.99 -22.72
CA ALA A 23 5.76 0.40 -22.96
C ALA A 23 6.26 1.30 -21.83
N GLY A 24 6.19 2.62 -22.04
CA GLY A 24 6.45 3.59 -20.98
C GLY A 24 7.93 3.78 -20.63
N THR A 25 8.17 4.43 -19.50
CA THR A 25 9.51 4.69 -18.97
C THR A 25 9.96 3.49 -18.15
N LEU A 26 11.12 2.90 -18.47
CA LEU A 26 11.62 1.70 -17.81
C LEU A 26 12.84 2.04 -16.96
N GLU A 27 12.91 1.45 -15.76
CA GLU A 27 14.07 1.57 -14.85
C GLU A 27 15.34 0.91 -15.44
N ALA A 28 15.16 -0.10 -16.31
CA ALA A 28 16.26 -0.79 -16.99
C ALA A 28 16.10 -0.78 -18.51
N PRO A 29 17.19 -0.60 -19.28
CA PRO A 29 17.13 -0.62 -20.74
C PRO A 29 16.72 -2.00 -21.26
N GLN A 30 15.83 -2.00 -22.24
CA GLN A 30 15.34 -3.22 -22.90
C GLN A 30 15.98 -3.42 -24.29
N PHE A 31 16.22 -4.67 -24.66
CA PHE A 31 16.94 -5.02 -25.89
C PHE A 31 16.18 -6.04 -26.74
N LEU A 32 16.26 -5.91 -28.06
CA LEU A 32 15.89 -6.97 -28.98
C LEU A 32 16.96 -8.07 -28.99
N GLY A 33 16.53 -9.32 -29.07
CA GLY A 33 17.38 -10.50 -28.98
C GLY A 33 17.53 -11.25 -30.30
N LEU A 34 18.54 -12.12 -30.36
CA LEU A 34 18.81 -12.99 -31.51
C LEU A 34 19.29 -14.38 -31.06
N THR A 35 19.15 -15.37 -31.93
CA THR A 35 19.82 -16.69 -31.81
C THR A 35 20.55 -17.03 -33.10
N ILE A 36 21.50 -17.98 -33.00
CA ILE A 36 22.23 -18.51 -34.15
C ILE A 36 21.96 -20.02 -34.28
N ASN A 37 22.01 -20.53 -35.52
CA ASN A 37 21.86 -21.94 -35.88
C ASN A 37 20.57 -22.58 -35.33
N GLY A 38 19.47 -21.81 -35.32
CA GLY A 38 18.20 -22.22 -34.71
C GLY A 38 18.03 -21.55 -33.37
N ASP A 39 18.32 -22.27 -32.28
CA ASP A 39 17.94 -21.88 -30.92
C ASP A 39 19.16 -21.57 -30.02
N GLN A 40 20.36 -21.47 -30.58
CA GLN A 40 21.55 -21.16 -29.77
C GLN A 40 21.55 -19.67 -29.39
N ALA A 41 21.22 -19.40 -28.13
CA ALA A 41 21.33 -18.06 -27.54
C ALA A 41 22.78 -17.59 -27.55
N VAL A 42 23.00 -16.35 -28.00
CA VAL A 42 24.31 -15.70 -28.04
C VAL A 42 24.12 -14.22 -27.75
N THR A 43 25.03 -13.61 -26.99
CA THR A 43 25.01 -12.17 -26.74
C THR A 43 25.66 -11.41 -27.88
N VAL A 44 25.27 -10.14 -28.07
CA VAL A 44 25.91 -9.24 -29.05
C VAL A 44 27.41 -9.12 -28.78
N ASP A 45 27.79 -8.93 -27.51
CA ASP A 45 29.21 -8.82 -27.11
C ASP A 45 30.02 -10.06 -27.47
N ALA A 46 29.45 -11.26 -27.31
CA ALA A 46 30.13 -12.51 -27.68
C ALA A 46 30.36 -12.61 -29.20
N LEU A 47 29.44 -12.10 -30.00
CA LEU A 47 29.59 -12.04 -31.46
C LEU A 47 30.64 -11.02 -31.88
N VAL A 48 30.63 -9.83 -31.26
CA VAL A 48 31.62 -8.79 -31.50
C VAL A 48 33.02 -9.27 -31.12
N ALA A 49 33.18 -9.90 -29.96
CA ALA A 49 34.43 -10.53 -29.53
C ALA A 49 34.92 -11.63 -30.49
N ALA A 50 33.99 -12.34 -31.14
CA ALA A 50 34.29 -13.34 -32.17
C ALA A 50 34.51 -12.75 -33.58
N GLY A 51 34.56 -11.42 -33.71
CA GLY A 51 34.83 -10.70 -34.95
C GLY A 51 33.63 -10.56 -35.88
N TYR A 52 32.41 -10.69 -35.38
CA TYR A 52 31.18 -10.43 -36.13
C TYR A 52 30.68 -9.00 -35.87
N LYS A 53 30.18 -8.33 -36.90
CA LYS A 53 29.36 -7.11 -36.77
C LYS A 53 27.89 -7.52 -36.65
N VAL A 54 27.17 -6.91 -35.71
CA VAL A 54 25.72 -7.12 -35.51
C VAL A 54 24.98 -5.82 -35.79
N GLU A 55 23.86 -5.92 -36.51
CA GLU A 55 22.97 -4.78 -36.79
C GLU A 55 21.51 -5.25 -36.73
N PHE A 56 20.77 -4.70 -35.77
CA PHE A 56 19.32 -4.79 -35.68
C PHE A 56 18.70 -3.74 -36.60
N GLN A 57 17.68 -4.12 -37.36
CA GLN A 57 16.94 -3.22 -38.26
C GLN A 57 15.44 -3.34 -37.98
N ALA A 58 14.77 -2.22 -37.72
CA ALA A 58 13.34 -2.17 -37.41
C ALA A 58 12.55 -1.38 -38.47
N THR A 59 11.25 -1.69 -38.61
CA THR A 59 10.33 -0.97 -39.51
C THR A 59 9.84 0.35 -38.95
N SER A 60 10.15 0.62 -37.69
CA SER A 60 9.72 1.81 -36.95
C SER A 60 10.92 2.37 -36.19
N ASP A 61 10.88 3.66 -35.90
CA ASP A 61 11.86 4.30 -35.04
C ASP A 61 11.63 3.87 -33.58
N VAL A 62 12.39 2.86 -33.14
CA VAL A 62 12.22 2.20 -31.83
C VAL A 62 13.52 2.04 -31.06
N PHE A 63 14.67 2.27 -31.69
CA PHE A 63 15.96 2.12 -31.02
C PHE A 63 16.35 3.41 -30.28
N LYS A 64 17.16 3.25 -29.23
CA LYS A 64 17.71 4.37 -28.46
C LYS A 64 18.46 5.35 -29.38
N GLY A 65 18.16 6.65 -29.23
CA GLY A 65 18.69 7.70 -30.12
C GLY A 65 17.83 8.01 -31.36
N ASN A 66 16.58 7.50 -31.40
CA ASN A 66 15.62 7.70 -32.48
C ASN A 66 16.11 7.20 -33.86
N ALA A 67 16.41 5.90 -33.95
CA ALA A 67 16.95 5.27 -35.15
C ALA A 67 16.16 4.02 -35.60
N TYR A 68 16.26 3.72 -36.90
CA TYR A 68 15.74 2.48 -37.50
C TYR A 68 16.73 1.31 -37.42
N THR A 69 17.97 1.56 -36.99
CA THR A 69 19.02 0.55 -36.85
C THR A 69 19.75 0.68 -35.52
N SER A 70 20.24 -0.44 -34.98
CA SER A 70 21.00 -0.47 -33.72
C SER A 70 22.06 -1.57 -33.74
N GLU A 71 23.24 -1.32 -33.17
CA GLU A 71 24.29 -2.35 -33.02
C GLU A 71 24.07 -3.22 -31.78
N THR A 72 23.36 -2.70 -30.77
CA THR A 72 23.10 -3.38 -29.49
C THR A 72 21.70 -4.01 -29.41
N GLY A 73 20.76 -3.51 -30.20
CA GLY A 73 19.34 -3.86 -30.11
C GLY A 73 18.58 -3.09 -29.02
N GLU A 74 19.22 -2.13 -28.35
CA GLU A 74 18.61 -1.32 -27.27
C GLU A 74 17.48 -0.44 -27.79
N LEU A 75 16.31 -0.51 -27.15
CA LEU A 75 15.14 0.28 -27.50
C LEU A 75 15.12 1.62 -26.76
N LYS A 76 14.37 2.58 -27.29
CA LYS A 76 14.11 3.85 -26.62
C LYS A 76 13.03 3.72 -25.55
N ASP A 77 13.06 4.64 -24.59
CA ASP A 77 12.01 4.76 -23.58
C ASP A 77 10.74 5.40 -24.17
N GLY A 78 9.60 5.19 -23.51
CA GLY A 78 8.34 5.84 -23.86
C GLY A 78 7.66 5.25 -25.10
N LEU A 79 7.94 3.99 -25.46
CA LEU A 79 7.19 3.31 -26.52
C LEU A 79 5.69 3.24 -26.14
N SER A 80 4.81 3.58 -27.06
CA SER A 80 3.37 3.65 -26.77
C SER A 80 2.70 2.27 -26.79
N VAL A 81 1.83 2.03 -25.81
CA VAL A 81 1.04 0.80 -25.70
C VAL A 81 0.24 0.53 -26.98
N GLY A 82 0.23 -0.72 -27.44
CA GLY A 82 -0.53 -1.16 -28.60
C GLY A 82 0.16 -0.90 -29.95
N THR A 83 1.31 -0.23 -29.96
CA THR A 83 2.12 -0.11 -31.17
C THR A 83 2.74 -1.44 -31.56
N THR A 84 2.90 -1.65 -32.86
CA THR A 84 3.59 -2.83 -33.42
C THR A 84 4.66 -2.38 -34.41
N PHE A 85 5.78 -3.09 -34.41
CA PHE A 85 6.84 -2.92 -35.39
C PHE A 85 7.38 -4.30 -35.77
N LYS A 86 8.15 -4.38 -36.86
CA LYS A 86 8.89 -5.59 -37.20
C LYS A 86 10.37 -5.31 -37.15
N TYR A 87 11.17 -6.30 -36.83
CA TYR A 87 12.62 -6.19 -36.92
C TYR A 87 13.25 -7.46 -37.49
N LYS A 88 14.47 -7.31 -37.98
CA LYS A 88 15.37 -8.40 -38.33
C LYS A 88 16.76 -8.11 -37.81
N VAL A 89 17.58 -9.15 -37.75
CA VAL A 89 18.96 -9.07 -37.29
C VAL A 89 19.89 -9.45 -38.44
N VAL A 90 20.89 -8.61 -38.68
CA VAL A 90 21.93 -8.80 -39.69
C VAL A 90 23.26 -9.02 -38.98
N VAL A 91 23.89 -10.16 -39.22
CA VAL A 91 25.22 -10.48 -38.69
C VAL A 91 26.20 -10.61 -39.85
N THR A 92 27.33 -9.89 -39.79
CA THR A 92 28.34 -9.85 -40.86
C THR A 92 29.71 -10.25 -40.33
N LYS A 93 30.47 -11.04 -41.09
CA LYS A 93 31.89 -11.33 -40.82
C LYS A 93 32.66 -11.36 -42.12
N ASP A 94 33.71 -10.57 -42.19
CA ASP A 94 34.46 -10.30 -43.43
C ASP A 94 33.50 -9.86 -44.56
N THR A 95 33.28 -10.72 -45.56
CA THR A 95 32.34 -10.49 -46.68
C THR A 95 31.05 -11.30 -46.58
N ALA A 96 30.90 -12.17 -45.58
CA ALA A 96 29.73 -13.00 -45.39
C ALA A 96 28.66 -12.28 -44.55
N LYS A 97 27.40 -12.32 -45.02
CA LYS A 97 26.24 -11.71 -44.38
C LYS A 97 25.17 -12.76 -44.09
N PHE A 98 24.62 -12.74 -42.87
CA PHE A 98 23.57 -13.62 -42.41
C PHE A 98 22.40 -12.78 -41.88
N GLU A 99 21.19 -13.02 -42.36
CA GLU A 99 20.00 -12.25 -41.98
C GLU A 99 18.94 -13.17 -41.38
N SER A 100 18.23 -12.68 -40.37
CA SER A 100 17.02 -13.32 -39.88
C SER A 100 15.80 -12.99 -40.75
N ASP A 101 14.76 -13.81 -40.62
CA ASP A 101 13.42 -13.42 -41.03
C ASP A 101 12.94 -12.21 -40.22
N LEU A 102 11.95 -11.47 -40.76
CA LEU A 102 11.28 -10.37 -40.05
C LEU A 102 10.38 -10.93 -38.95
N LEU A 103 10.60 -10.52 -37.72
CA LEU A 103 9.76 -10.83 -36.56
C LEU A 103 8.93 -9.61 -36.15
N THR A 104 7.64 -9.80 -35.92
CA THR A 104 6.74 -8.74 -35.40
C THR A 104 6.90 -8.63 -33.88
N VAL A 105 7.04 -7.40 -33.39
CA VAL A 105 7.13 -7.01 -31.99
C VAL A 105 5.90 -6.18 -31.61
N LYS A 106 5.30 -6.49 -30.47
CA LYS A 106 4.21 -5.70 -29.87
C LYS A 106 4.71 -4.95 -28.63
N VAL A 107 4.35 -3.68 -28.49
CA VAL A 107 4.63 -2.86 -27.31
C VAL A 107 3.45 -2.93 -26.34
N SER A 108 3.70 -3.21 -25.06
CA SER A 108 2.62 -3.36 -24.07
C SER A 108 2.96 -2.81 -22.69
N ASP A 109 1.93 -2.39 -21.97
CA ASP A 109 1.97 -1.78 -20.63
C ASP A 109 2.58 -2.72 -19.56
N ASP A 110 3.44 -2.17 -18.69
CA ASP A 110 4.12 -2.85 -17.59
C ASP A 110 3.30 -2.86 -16.29
N THR A 111 2.25 -2.03 -16.20
CA THR A 111 1.29 -2.02 -15.08
C THR A 111 0.23 -3.12 -15.21
N VAL A 112 0.21 -3.82 -16.33
CA VAL A 112 -0.87 -4.75 -16.70
C VAL A 112 -0.43 -6.21 -16.56
N VAL A 113 -1.27 -7.03 -15.93
CA VAL A 113 -1.08 -8.47 -15.76
C VAL A 113 -1.36 -9.22 -17.06
N VAL A 114 -0.43 -10.07 -17.47
CA VAL A 114 -0.53 -10.90 -18.69
C VAL A 114 -0.32 -12.38 -18.45
N GLU A 115 0.31 -12.74 -17.33
CA GLU A 115 0.35 -14.09 -16.80
C GLU A 115 -0.30 -14.06 -15.41
N PRO A 116 -1.55 -14.51 -15.26
CA PRO A 116 -2.16 -14.56 -13.93
C PRO A 116 -1.45 -15.65 -13.10
N THR A 117 -1.03 -15.32 -11.89
CA THR A 117 -0.35 -16.27 -10.99
C THR A 117 -1.16 -16.59 -9.76
N GLU A 118 -2.04 -15.68 -9.33
CA GLU A 118 -2.96 -15.91 -8.22
C GLU A 118 -4.33 -15.30 -8.56
N ALA A 119 -5.37 -16.09 -8.35
CA ALA A 119 -6.74 -15.62 -8.33
C ALA A 119 -7.37 -15.97 -6.98
N LYS A 120 -8.31 -15.15 -6.53
CA LYS A 120 -9.08 -15.36 -5.31
C LYS A 120 -10.56 -15.08 -5.55
N LEU A 121 -11.39 -15.55 -4.65
CA LEU A 121 -12.81 -15.20 -4.62
C LEU A 121 -12.97 -13.89 -3.84
N LYS A 122 -13.93 -13.07 -4.26
CA LYS A 122 -14.44 -11.93 -3.48
C LYS A 122 -15.96 -11.97 -3.41
N VAL A 123 -16.52 -11.36 -2.38
CA VAL A 123 -17.96 -11.06 -2.27
C VAL A 123 -18.10 -9.60 -1.87
N GLY A 124 -18.80 -8.81 -2.69
CA GLY A 124 -18.76 -7.35 -2.55
C GLY A 124 -17.36 -6.79 -2.84
N SER A 125 -16.84 -5.96 -1.95
CA SER A 125 -15.47 -5.41 -2.02
C SER A 125 -14.40 -6.30 -1.39
N LYS A 126 -14.79 -7.27 -0.55
CA LYS A 126 -13.87 -8.06 0.29
C LYS A 126 -13.47 -9.38 -0.33
N LEU A 127 -12.20 -9.75 -0.16
CA LEU A 127 -11.72 -11.09 -0.44
C LEU A 127 -12.43 -12.12 0.46
N TRP A 128 -12.71 -13.28 -0.11
CA TRP A 128 -13.40 -14.37 0.56
C TRP A 128 -12.39 -15.33 1.20
N ASP A 129 -12.52 -15.57 2.50
CA ASP A 129 -11.57 -16.31 3.33
C ASP A 129 -12.16 -17.60 3.93
N LEU A 130 -13.47 -17.82 3.82
CA LEU A 130 -14.16 -18.96 4.44
C LEU A 130 -13.90 -20.32 3.78
N GLY A 131 -13.17 -20.36 2.66
CA GLY A 131 -12.79 -21.60 1.95
C GLY A 131 -13.94 -22.34 1.24
N TYR A 132 -15.20 -21.94 1.45
CA TYR A 132 -16.37 -22.43 0.74
C TYR A 132 -17.39 -21.32 0.53
N VAL A 133 -18.24 -21.49 -0.49
CA VAL A 133 -19.42 -20.65 -0.74
C VAL A 133 -20.67 -21.50 -0.58
N THR A 134 -21.82 -20.86 -0.47
CA THR A 134 -23.13 -21.48 -0.37
C THR A 134 -23.94 -21.19 -1.62
N THR A 135 -25.06 -21.89 -1.79
CA THR A 135 -25.96 -21.68 -2.95
C THR A 135 -26.57 -20.29 -3.02
N ASP A 136 -26.51 -19.51 -1.95
CA ASP A 136 -27.06 -18.15 -1.88
C ASP A 136 -26.00 -17.08 -2.13
N ASP A 137 -24.71 -17.43 -2.08
CA ASP A 137 -23.62 -16.51 -2.29
C ASP A 137 -23.46 -16.16 -3.78
N ALA A 138 -23.05 -14.93 -4.06
CA ALA A 138 -22.76 -14.43 -5.40
C ALA A 138 -21.28 -14.01 -5.51
N PRO A 139 -20.33 -14.97 -5.46
CA PRO A 139 -18.92 -14.64 -5.50
C PRO A 139 -18.47 -14.20 -6.90
N GLU A 140 -17.36 -13.49 -6.94
CA GLU A 140 -16.64 -13.13 -8.17
C GLU A 140 -15.19 -13.61 -8.04
N VAL A 141 -14.62 -14.14 -9.13
CA VAL A 141 -13.20 -14.46 -9.17
C VAL A 141 -12.41 -13.24 -9.65
N VAL A 142 -11.35 -12.90 -8.92
CA VAL A 142 -10.47 -11.77 -9.24
C VAL A 142 -9.01 -12.21 -9.27
N ILE A 143 -8.22 -11.61 -10.16
CA ILE A 143 -6.77 -11.83 -10.23
C ILE A 143 -6.10 -10.91 -9.21
N THR A 144 -5.51 -11.50 -8.17
CA THR A 144 -4.82 -10.75 -7.10
C THR A 144 -3.33 -10.60 -7.37
N LYS A 145 -2.72 -11.56 -8.06
CA LYS A 145 -1.31 -11.49 -8.48
C LYS A 145 -1.10 -11.99 -9.89
N GLY A 146 -0.12 -11.42 -10.56
CA GLY A 146 0.32 -11.91 -11.85
C GLY A 146 1.66 -11.34 -12.24
N LYS A 147 2.12 -11.68 -13.44
CA LYS A 147 3.32 -11.07 -14.03
C LYS A 147 2.93 -10.20 -15.21
N ASN A 148 3.66 -9.11 -15.38
CA ASN A 148 3.64 -8.33 -16.62
C ASN A 148 4.54 -8.98 -17.69
N PHE A 149 4.66 -8.33 -18.84
CA PHE A 149 5.50 -8.83 -19.94
C PHE A 149 7.00 -8.86 -19.62
N ALA A 150 7.47 -8.05 -18.67
CA ALA A 150 8.84 -8.07 -18.17
C ALA A 150 9.09 -9.19 -17.14
N GLY A 151 8.06 -9.97 -16.79
CA GLY A 151 8.14 -11.00 -15.76
C GLY A 151 8.13 -10.46 -14.33
N ILE A 152 7.95 -9.14 -14.16
CA ILE A 152 7.81 -8.47 -12.86
C ILE A 152 6.47 -8.88 -12.26
N VAL A 153 6.49 -9.22 -10.96
CA VAL A 153 5.30 -9.58 -10.21
C VAL A 153 4.51 -8.32 -9.86
N ILE A 154 3.26 -8.26 -10.30
CA ILE A 154 2.27 -7.29 -9.87
C ILE A 154 1.43 -7.95 -8.78
N ASP A 155 1.51 -7.44 -7.56
CA ASP A 155 0.67 -7.83 -6.43
C ASP A 155 -0.33 -6.71 -6.12
N LYS A 156 -1.62 -7.03 -6.17
CA LYS A 156 -2.69 -6.07 -5.87
C LYS A 156 -3.22 -6.16 -4.46
N ASN A 157 -2.64 -7.04 -3.65
CA ASN A 157 -3.04 -7.20 -2.26
C ASN A 157 -2.11 -6.37 -1.37
N THR A 158 -2.13 -5.04 -1.54
CA THR A 158 -1.21 -4.11 -0.86
C THR A 158 -1.61 -3.74 0.56
N GLY A 159 -2.61 -4.41 1.13
CA GLY A 159 -3.04 -4.23 2.51
C GLY A 159 -4.50 -3.79 2.59
N ASP A 160 -5.21 -4.44 3.52
CA ASP A 160 -6.60 -4.22 3.89
C ASP A 160 -7.67 -4.83 2.98
N ASP A 161 -7.66 -6.17 2.81
CA ASP A 161 -8.75 -7.08 2.34
C ASP A 161 -9.65 -6.68 1.14
N GLU A 162 -9.39 -5.54 0.50
CA GLU A 162 -10.19 -4.89 -0.52
C GLU A 162 -9.43 -4.90 -1.84
N VAL A 163 -10.07 -5.43 -2.87
CA VAL A 163 -9.57 -5.37 -4.23
C VAL A 163 -10.37 -4.29 -4.95
N ASN A 164 -9.77 -3.12 -5.16
CA ASN A 164 -10.34 -2.09 -6.01
C ASN A 164 -10.58 -2.69 -7.41
N GLY A 165 -11.86 -2.81 -7.78
CA GLY A 165 -12.38 -3.62 -8.88
C GLY A 165 -12.04 -3.13 -10.29
N GLU A 166 -10.90 -2.49 -10.50
CA GLU A 166 -10.45 -2.10 -11.84
C GLU A 166 -9.67 -3.24 -12.50
N SER A 167 -10.04 -3.52 -13.75
CA SER A 167 -9.42 -4.59 -14.55
C SER A 167 -8.02 -4.18 -14.98
N VAL A 168 -7.02 -4.87 -14.45
CA VAL A 168 -5.60 -4.64 -14.74
C VAL A 168 -5.04 -5.80 -15.57
N ALA A 169 -5.88 -6.46 -16.36
CA ALA A 169 -5.49 -7.52 -17.27
C ALA A 169 -5.32 -6.98 -18.70
N ALA A 170 -4.32 -7.46 -19.44
CA ALA A 170 -4.10 -7.04 -20.82
C ALA A 170 -5.07 -7.78 -21.73
N GLY A 171 -6.01 -7.05 -22.33
CA GLY A 171 -6.98 -7.63 -23.25
C GLY A 171 -8.07 -8.45 -22.55
N SER A 172 -8.67 -9.40 -23.27
CA SER A 172 -9.82 -10.17 -22.78
C SER A 172 -9.39 -11.29 -21.82
N VAL A 173 -9.85 -11.23 -20.57
CA VAL A 173 -9.76 -12.35 -19.62
C VAL A 173 -10.82 -13.38 -19.95
N THR A 174 -10.48 -14.66 -19.84
CA THR A 174 -11.44 -15.76 -19.98
C THR A 174 -11.58 -16.51 -18.66
N TYR A 175 -12.82 -16.87 -18.35
CA TYR A 175 -13.18 -17.60 -17.15
C TYR A 175 -13.89 -18.88 -17.55
N THR A 176 -13.52 -20.01 -16.96
CA THR A 176 -14.16 -21.30 -17.22
C THR A 176 -14.37 -22.08 -15.92
N SER A 177 -15.46 -22.85 -15.86
CA SER A 177 -15.76 -23.76 -14.76
C SER A 177 -15.60 -25.19 -15.25
N SER A 178 -14.84 -26.01 -14.52
CA SER A 178 -14.66 -27.44 -14.86
C SER A 178 -15.95 -28.25 -14.69
N ASN A 179 -16.89 -27.77 -13.88
CA ASN A 179 -18.20 -28.36 -13.68
C ASN A 179 -19.31 -27.27 -13.69
N PRO A 180 -19.82 -26.89 -14.89
CA PRO A 180 -20.89 -25.92 -15.05
C PRO A 180 -22.20 -26.27 -14.34
N ALA A 181 -22.41 -27.55 -13.98
CA ALA A 181 -23.58 -27.96 -13.22
C ALA A 181 -23.49 -27.59 -11.74
N VAL A 182 -22.30 -27.30 -11.21
CA VAL A 182 -22.06 -26.83 -9.83
C VAL A 182 -22.06 -25.31 -9.77
N ALA A 183 -21.29 -24.65 -10.65
CA ALA A 183 -21.28 -23.20 -10.75
C ALA A 183 -20.96 -22.74 -12.18
N LEU A 184 -21.64 -21.69 -12.62
CA LEU A 184 -21.37 -20.98 -13.87
C LEU A 184 -20.53 -19.75 -13.59
N VAL A 185 -19.65 -19.36 -14.51
CA VAL A 185 -18.85 -18.12 -14.42
C VAL A 185 -19.07 -17.29 -15.69
N SER A 186 -19.29 -15.98 -15.52
CA SER A 186 -19.49 -15.04 -16.63
C SER A 186 -18.17 -14.55 -17.24
N SER A 187 -18.26 -13.82 -18.35
CA SER A 187 -17.11 -13.15 -18.98
C SER A 187 -16.42 -12.12 -18.08
N GLU A 188 -17.12 -11.61 -17.07
CA GLU A 188 -16.62 -10.65 -16.09
C GLU A 188 -16.12 -11.33 -14.80
N GLY A 189 -16.08 -12.67 -14.75
CA GLY A 189 -15.64 -13.41 -13.57
C GLY A 189 -16.70 -13.57 -12.48
N LYS A 190 -17.95 -13.13 -12.72
CA LYS A 190 -19.05 -13.31 -11.77
C LYS A 190 -19.52 -14.76 -11.76
N ILE A 191 -19.63 -15.34 -10.57
CA ILE A 191 -19.98 -16.75 -10.41
C ILE A 191 -21.44 -16.86 -9.96
N LYS A 192 -22.23 -17.64 -10.71
CA LYS A 192 -23.55 -18.07 -10.31
C LYS A 192 -23.48 -19.51 -9.81
N VAL A 193 -23.66 -19.67 -8.50
CA VAL A 193 -23.71 -20.97 -7.84
C VAL A 193 -25.04 -21.67 -8.13
N LEU A 194 -25.01 -22.99 -8.43
CA LEU A 194 -26.22 -23.75 -8.79
C LEU A 194 -26.55 -24.86 -7.79
N LYS A 195 -25.56 -25.61 -7.33
CA LYS A 195 -25.76 -26.72 -6.38
C LYS A 195 -24.49 -27.02 -5.59
N ALA A 196 -24.67 -27.68 -4.45
CA ALA A 196 -23.57 -28.19 -3.65
C ALA A 196 -22.67 -29.15 -4.46
N GLY A 197 -21.36 -29.05 -4.21
CA GLY A 197 -20.32 -29.80 -4.91
C GLY A 197 -19.06 -28.97 -5.08
N THR A 198 -18.06 -29.53 -5.77
CA THR A 198 -16.79 -28.86 -6.03
C THR A 198 -16.61 -28.64 -7.52
N THR A 199 -16.08 -27.48 -7.89
CA THR A 199 -15.65 -27.16 -9.26
C THR A 199 -14.35 -26.36 -9.22
N THR A 200 -13.62 -26.34 -10.32
CA THR A 200 -12.42 -25.51 -10.48
C THR A 200 -12.74 -24.36 -11.42
N ILE A 201 -12.51 -23.13 -10.98
CA ILE A 201 -12.63 -21.95 -11.82
C ILE A 201 -11.24 -21.60 -12.35
N THR A 202 -11.08 -21.65 -13.67
CA THR A 202 -9.83 -21.28 -14.35
C THR A 202 -9.95 -19.88 -14.90
N VAL A 203 -8.97 -19.04 -14.60
CA VAL A 203 -8.80 -17.68 -15.12
C VAL A 203 -7.64 -17.67 -16.08
N ALA A 204 -7.84 -17.22 -17.32
CA ALA A 204 -6.79 -17.22 -18.33
C ALA A 204 -6.70 -15.89 -19.10
N ILE A 205 -5.45 -15.51 -19.39
CA ILE A 205 -5.08 -14.40 -20.27
C ILE A 205 -4.24 -15.01 -21.39
N GLY A 206 -4.81 -15.12 -22.60
CA GLY A 206 -4.20 -15.88 -23.69
C GLY A 206 -3.96 -17.34 -23.30
N ASP A 207 -2.73 -17.83 -23.50
CA ASP A 207 -2.34 -19.22 -23.19
C ASP A 207 -1.89 -19.42 -21.72
N LYS A 208 -1.91 -18.36 -20.91
CA LYS A 208 -1.48 -18.40 -19.51
C LYS A 208 -2.69 -18.42 -18.59
N SER A 209 -2.66 -19.26 -17.56
CA SER A 209 -3.79 -19.43 -16.66
C SER A 209 -3.37 -19.72 -15.22
N THR A 210 -4.29 -19.41 -14.31
CA THR A 210 -4.31 -19.86 -12.91
C THR A 210 -5.70 -20.38 -12.58
N ALA A 211 -5.83 -21.14 -11.50
CA ALA A 211 -7.10 -21.76 -11.14
C ALA A 211 -7.33 -21.71 -9.63
N ILE A 212 -8.61 -21.64 -9.27
CA ILE A 212 -9.07 -21.74 -7.88
C ILE A 212 -10.04 -22.91 -7.74
N GLU A 213 -9.97 -23.60 -6.61
CA GLU A 213 -11.00 -24.57 -6.22
C GLU A 213 -12.17 -23.82 -5.58
N LEU A 214 -13.37 -24.07 -6.10
CA LEU A 214 -14.62 -23.55 -5.57
C LEU A 214 -15.40 -24.70 -4.93
N VAL A 215 -15.46 -24.70 -3.61
CA VAL A 215 -16.30 -25.61 -2.83
C VAL A 215 -17.64 -24.95 -2.57
N VAL A 216 -18.72 -25.56 -3.05
CA VAL A 216 -20.09 -25.11 -2.86
C VAL A 216 -20.79 -26.01 -1.85
N LYS A 217 -21.36 -25.42 -0.81
CA LYS A 217 -22.24 -26.08 0.16
C LYS A 217 -23.69 -25.64 -0.02
N GLU A 218 -24.61 -26.37 0.61
CA GLU A 218 -26.01 -25.94 0.69
C GLU A 218 -26.13 -24.65 1.49
N SER A 219 -27.18 -23.86 1.22
CA SER A 219 -27.55 -22.70 2.01
C SER A 219 -27.58 -23.05 3.52
N PRO A 220 -26.99 -22.20 4.37
CA PRO A 220 -26.90 -22.49 5.79
C PRO A 220 -28.28 -22.28 6.44
N VAL A 221 -28.67 -23.20 7.33
CA VAL A 221 -29.96 -23.18 8.02
C VAL A 221 -29.69 -23.25 9.52
N ALA A 222 -30.42 -22.47 10.32
CA ALA A 222 -30.31 -22.53 11.77
C ALA A 222 -30.72 -23.91 12.28
N THR A 223 -29.76 -24.69 12.79
CA THR A 223 -30.03 -26.04 13.31
C THR A 223 -29.71 -26.19 14.78
N LYS A 224 -28.89 -25.29 15.34
CA LYS A 224 -28.35 -25.43 16.68
C LYS A 224 -28.17 -24.07 17.36
N VAL A 225 -28.38 -24.02 18.67
CA VAL A 225 -27.91 -22.95 19.56
C VAL A 225 -26.57 -23.35 20.13
N GLN A 226 -25.59 -22.44 20.12
CA GLN A 226 -24.23 -22.70 20.59
C GLN A 226 -24.16 -22.87 22.10
N GLU A 227 -24.86 -22.02 22.85
CA GLU A 227 -24.83 -21.97 24.30
C GLU A 227 -25.59 -23.16 24.89
N THR A 228 -24.92 -23.92 25.75
CA THR A 228 -25.55 -25.02 26.50
C THR A 228 -26.02 -24.58 27.89
N SER A 229 -25.52 -23.44 28.37
CA SER A 229 -25.86 -22.89 29.67
C SER A 229 -25.72 -21.37 29.67
N ALA A 230 -26.53 -20.69 30.47
CA ALA A 230 -26.42 -19.25 30.73
C ALA A 230 -26.61 -18.97 32.21
N LYS A 231 -26.05 -17.87 32.69
CA LYS A 231 -26.22 -17.37 34.06
C LYS A 231 -26.71 -15.93 33.96
N VAL A 232 -27.90 -15.67 34.47
CA VAL A 232 -28.61 -14.40 34.29
C VAL A 232 -29.04 -13.83 35.64
N ARG A 233 -29.15 -12.51 35.70
CA ARG A 233 -29.73 -11.86 36.87
C ARG A 233 -31.24 -11.94 36.82
N LYS A 234 -31.86 -11.94 38.00
CA LYS A 234 -33.31 -11.99 38.13
C LYS A 234 -34.03 -10.76 37.54
N ASP A 235 -33.38 -9.60 37.49
CA ASP A 235 -33.92 -8.35 36.95
C ASP A 235 -33.74 -8.19 35.42
N GLU A 236 -33.01 -9.11 34.78
CA GLU A 236 -32.90 -9.13 33.31
C GLU A 236 -34.20 -9.62 32.65
N THR A 237 -34.39 -9.24 31.39
CA THR A 237 -35.60 -9.59 30.63
C THR A 237 -35.28 -10.21 29.27
N SER A 238 -34.00 -10.41 28.97
CA SER A 238 -33.56 -11.00 27.72
C SER A 238 -32.35 -11.90 27.91
N LEU A 239 -32.13 -12.76 26.91
CA LEU A 239 -30.96 -13.62 26.78
C LEU A 239 -30.55 -13.66 25.31
N GLU A 240 -29.30 -13.32 25.02
CA GLU A 240 -28.72 -13.45 23.69
C GLU A 240 -28.08 -14.83 23.53
N LEU A 241 -28.30 -15.47 22.39
CA LEU A 241 -27.84 -16.80 22.01
C LEU A 241 -27.23 -16.76 20.61
N THR A 242 -26.33 -17.69 20.29
CA THR A 242 -25.71 -17.81 18.97
C THR A 242 -26.31 -18.98 18.21
N LEU A 243 -26.85 -18.70 17.02
CA LEU A 243 -27.31 -19.71 16.07
C LEU A 243 -26.15 -20.24 15.23
N LEU A 244 -26.09 -21.57 15.17
CA LEU A 244 -25.18 -22.32 14.32
C LEU A 244 -25.95 -22.99 13.18
N ASP A 245 -25.27 -23.10 12.05
CA ASP A 245 -25.74 -23.81 10.87
C ASP A 245 -25.49 -25.33 10.99
N GLN A 246 -25.92 -26.08 9.97
CA GLN A 246 -25.75 -27.53 9.89
C GLN A 246 -24.29 -28.01 9.83
N TYR A 247 -23.33 -27.09 9.77
CA TYR A 247 -21.89 -27.34 9.75
C TYR A 247 -21.21 -26.87 11.06
N ASP A 248 -21.99 -26.58 12.11
CA ASP A 248 -21.51 -26.01 13.38
C ASP A 248 -20.79 -24.65 13.24
N ALA A 249 -21.01 -23.93 12.13
CA ALA A 249 -20.51 -22.57 11.93
C ALA A 249 -21.57 -21.54 12.35
N LYS A 250 -21.14 -20.34 12.77
CA LYS A 250 -22.08 -19.23 13.01
C LYS A 250 -22.93 -19.01 11.77
N LEU A 251 -24.24 -18.87 11.96
CA LEU A 251 -25.16 -18.68 10.85
C LEU A 251 -24.80 -17.40 10.08
N ARG A 252 -24.64 -17.51 8.76
CA ARG A 252 -24.25 -16.39 7.89
C ARG A 252 -25.42 -15.77 7.13
N LYS A 253 -26.65 -16.14 7.51
CA LYS A 253 -27.88 -15.74 6.85
C LYS A 253 -28.95 -15.37 7.87
N ASP A 254 -29.70 -14.32 7.59
CA ASP A 254 -30.87 -13.95 8.37
C ASP A 254 -31.87 -15.11 8.45
N VAL A 255 -32.37 -15.35 9.65
CA VAL A 255 -33.36 -16.40 9.91
C VAL A 255 -34.72 -15.77 10.18
N ASP A 256 -35.75 -16.30 9.54
CA ASP A 256 -37.13 -15.97 9.88
C ASP A 256 -37.55 -16.82 11.09
N THR A 257 -37.66 -16.16 12.25
CA THR A 257 -38.11 -16.76 13.50
C THR A 257 -39.63 -16.84 13.61
N THR A 258 -40.39 -16.41 12.59
CA THR A 258 -41.85 -16.50 12.60
C THR A 258 -42.31 -17.95 12.82
N GLY A 259 -43.09 -18.16 13.89
CA GLY A 259 -43.60 -19.47 14.29
C GLY A 259 -42.62 -20.32 15.11
N TRP A 260 -41.41 -19.83 15.39
CA TRP A 260 -40.55 -20.45 16.40
C TRP A 260 -41.16 -20.29 17.79
N THR A 261 -40.82 -21.20 18.69
CA THR A 261 -41.34 -21.22 20.05
C THR A 261 -40.22 -21.37 21.06
N VAL A 262 -40.43 -20.78 22.24
CA VAL A 262 -39.60 -20.96 23.42
C VAL A 262 -40.48 -21.55 24.54
N SER A 263 -39.93 -22.53 25.24
CA SER A 263 -40.60 -23.24 26.34
C SER A 263 -39.61 -23.52 27.46
N THR A 264 -40.10 -23.84 28.66
CA THR A 264 -39.26 -24.33 29.76
C THR A 264 -39.26 -25.85 29.83
N GLY A 265 -38.11 -26.45 30.16
CA GLY A 265 -37.98 -27.90 30.32
C GLY A 265 -38.73 -28.44 31.55
N SER A 266 -38.94 -27.60 32.56
CA SER A 266 -39.74 -27.93 33.74
C SER A 266 -41.26 -27.97 33.48
N GLU A 267 -41.70 -27.42 32.33
CA GLU A 267 -43.11 -27.12 31.99
C GLU A 267 -43.82 -26.24 33.03
N LYS A 268 -43.06 -25.62 33.94
CA LYS A 268 -43.55 -24.76 35.03
C LYS A 268 -42.91 -23.39 34.94
N ALA A 269 -43.67 -22.38 35.31
CA ALA A 269 -43.21 -20.99 35.35
C ALA A 269 -42.69 -20.61 36.75
N ASP A 270 -41.98 -21.52 37.43
CA ASP A 270 -41.52 -21.34 38.81
C ASP A 270 -40.23 -20.51 38.87
N VAL A 271 -39.29 -20.76 37.94
CA VAL A 271 -37.99 -20.07 37.86
C VAL A 271 -37.98 -19.10 36.67
N ILE A 272 -38.39 -19.56 35.49
CA ILE A 272 -38.46 -18.76 34.26
C ILE A 272 -39.89 -18.80 33.73
N ASP A 273 -40.44 -17.64 33.41
CA ASP A 273 -41.70 -17.51 32.70
C ASP A 273 -41.45 -16.99 31.29
N VAL A 274 -41.95 -17.76 30.32
CA VAL A 274 -41.77 -17.54 28.88
C VAL A 274 -43.09 -17.17 28.19
N ALA A 275 -44.16 -16.90 28.94
CA ALA A 275 -45.49 -16.67 28.37
C ALA A 275 -45.56 -15.52 27.36
N ASN A 276 -44.71 -14.50 27.52
CA ASN A 276 -44.61 -13.35 26.62
C ASN A 276 -43.32 -13.35 25.80
N ALA A 277 -42.50 -14.39 25.92
CA ALA A 277 -41.16 -14.37 25.35
C ALA A 277 -41.20 -14.30 23.82
N LYS A 278 -40.30 -13.50 23.26
CA LYS A 278 -40.17 -13.31 21.80
C LYS A 278 -38.80 -13.76 21.35
N LEU A 279 -38.71 -14.12 20.07
CA LEU A 279 -37.50 -14.59 19.42
C LEU A 279 -37.22 -13.65 18.25
N ASP A 280 -36.22 -12.80 18.43
CA ASP A 280 -35.77 -11.84 17.43
C ASP A 280 -34.33 -12.17 17.04
N VAL A 281 -33.93 -11.84 15.83
CA VAL A 281 -32.53 -11.98 15.40
C VAL A 281 -31.90 -10.63 15.12
N ASN A 282 -30.77 -10.39 15.74
CA ASN A 282 -29.95 -9.21 15.56
C ASN A 282 -28.77 -9.55 14.65
N GLY A 283 -28.96 -9.35 13.36
CA GLY A 283 -28.08 -9.90 12.33
C GLY A 283 -28.28 -11.40 12.13
N ALA A 284 -27.31 -12.04 11.47
CA ALA A 284 -27.49 -13.39 10.94
C ALA A 284 -27.46 -14.52 11.99
N PHE A 285 -26.78 -14.34 13.12
CA PHE A 285 -26.57 -15.42 14.10
C PHE A 285 -26.95 -15.09 15.54
N ALA A 286 -27.09 -13.83 15.93
CA ALA A 286 -27.47 -13.49 17.29
C ALA A 286 -28.99 -13.60 17.46
N LEU A 287 -29.44 -14.62 18.18
CA LEU A 287 -30.83 -14.83 18.56
C LEU A 287 -31.07 -14.22 19.93
N GLU A 288 -31.89 -13.18 19.98
CA GLU A 288 -32.34 -12.56 21.21
C GLU A 288 -33.67 -13.17 21.64
N VAL A 289 -33.67 -13.76 22.85
CA VAL A 289 -34.89 -14.16 23.55
C VAL A 289 -35.29 -13.02 24.47
N THR A 290 -36.32 -12.26 24.11
CA THR A 290 -36.77 -11.07 24.86
C THR A 290 -38.08 -11.33 25.61
N ASP A 291 -38.53 -10.38 26.44
CA ASP A 291 -39.75 -10.46 27.25
C ASP A 291 -39.79 -11.69 28.18
N LEU A 292 -38.63 -12.15 28.63
CA LEU A 292 -38.49 -13.17 29.66
C LEU A 292 -38.78 -12.58 31.05
N ALA A 293 -39.37 -13.39 31.93
CA ALA A 293 -39.51 -13.05 33.35
C ALA A 293 -38.84 -14.09 34.23
N PHE A 294 -37.71 -13.73 34.84
CA PHE A 294 -37.00 -14.57 35.81
C PHE A 294 -37.59 -14.38 37.22
N LYS A 295 -38.39 -15.33 37.69
CA LYS A 295 -39.24 -15.18 38.89
C LYS A 295 -38.53 -15.54 40.20
N ALA A 296 -37.68 -16.55 40.17
CA ALA A 296 -37.04 -17.08 41.38
C ALA A 296 -35.59 -17.47 41.11
N GLN A 297 -34.76 -17.40 42.14
CA GLN A 297 -33.41 -17.97 42.10
C GLN A 297 -33.51 -19.49 41.91
N GLY A 298 -32.73 -20.04 40.97
CA GLY A 298 -32.75 -21.46 40.67
C GLY A 298 -32.18 -21.76 39.29
N THR A 299 -32.44 -22.97 38.80
CA THR A 299 -32.06 -23.40 37.46
C THR A 299 -33.29 -23.95 36.75
N ASP A 300 -33.46 -23.56 35.49
CA ASP A 300 -34.43 -24.14 34.56
C ASP A 300 -33.79 -24.22 33.18
N THR A 301 -34.47 -24.87 32.23
CA THR A 301 -33.96 -25.08 30.89
C THR A 301 -34.84 -24.34 29.89
N LEU A 302 -34.27 -23.47 29.06
CA LEU A 302 -34.94 -22.95 27.88
C LEU A 302 -34.82 -23.94 26.74
N VAL A 303 -35.94 -24.25 26.10
CA VAL A 303 -36.01 -25.10 24.91
C VAL A 303 -36.55 -24.27 23.75
N ILE A 304 -35.72 -24.06 22.74
CA ILE A 304 -36.05 -23.32 21.53
C ILE A 304 -36.38 -24.32 20.43
N LYS A 305 -37.54 -24.16 19.80
CA LYS A 305 -37.97 -24.97 18.65
C LYS A 305 -38.29 -24.09 17.46
N ASN A 306 -37.97 -24.59 16.27
CA ASN A 306 -38.38 -23.93 15.03
C ASN A 306 -39.88 -24.13 14.77
N LYS A 307 -40.38 -23.51 13.69
CA LYS A 307 -41.78 -23.60 13.25
C LYS A 307 -42.29 -25.03 12.98
N ASP A 308 -41.39 -25.98 12.74
CA ASP A 308 -41.70 -27.39 12.49
C ASP A 308 -41.65 -28.23 13.79
N ASN A 309 -41.57 -27.57 14.96
CA ASN A 309 -41.41 -28.16 16.29
C ASN A 309 -40.11 -28.96 16.52
N VAL A 310 -39.10 -28.77 15.66
CA VAL A 310 -37.77 -29.36 15.86
C VAL A 310 -36.98 -28.53 16.87
N VAL A 311 -36.40 -29.19 17.86
CA VAL A 311 -35.54 -28.53 18.87
C VAL A 311 -34.27 -28.05 18.18
N VAL A 312 -34.06 -26.74 18.20
CA VAL A 312 -32.83 -26.09 17.71
C VAL A 312 -31.90 -25.71 18.86
N GLY A 313 -32.39 -25.61 20.10
CA GLY A 313 -31.56 -25.23 21.24
C GLY A 313 -32.11 -25.72 22.56
N THR A 314 -31.20 -26.03 23.49
CA THR A 314 -31.53 -26.34 24.88
C THR A 314 -30.47 -25.71 25.77
N VAL A 315 -30.88 -24.71 26.55
CA VAL A 315 -29.97 -23.87 27.36
C VAL A 315 -30.33 -24.02 28.83
N SER A 316 -29.41 -24.52 29.65
CA SER A 316 -29.57 -24.55 31.10
C SER A 316 -29.32 -23.15 31.68
N VAL A 317 -30.38 -22.48 32.11
CA VAL A 317 -30.32 -21.10 32.63
C VAL A 317 -30.32 -21.10 34.16
N GLN A 318 -29.26 -20.57 34.75
CA GLN A 318 -29.15 -20.30 36.18
C GLN A 318 -29.56 -18.85 36.47
N VAL A 319 -30.68 -18.68 37.17
CA VAL A 319 -31.14 -17.37 37.64
C VAL A 319 -30.54 -17.08 39.01
N VAL A 320 -29.89 -15.93 39.15
CA VAL A 320 -29.30 -15.47 40.41
C VAL A 320 -29.97 -14.18 40.86
N ASP A 321 -30.38 -14.13 42.13
CA ASP A 321 -30.89 -12.92 42.76
C ASP A 321 -29.74 -12.18 43.45
N VAL A 322 -29.30 -11.09 42.83
CA VAL A 322 -28.20 -10.23 43.31
C VAL A 322 -28.72 -8.88 43.83
N ALA A 323 -30.05 -8.73 43.94
CA ALA A 323 -30.66 -7.46 44.34
C ALA A 323 -30.17 -7.03 45.74
N GLY A 324 -29.64 -5.81 45.83
CA GLY A 324 -29.15 -5.23 47.07
C GLY A 324 -27.83 -5.81 47.59
N GLN A 325 -27.12 -6.60 46.79
CA GLN A 325 -25.77 -7.07 47.13
C GLN A 325 -24.71 -6.12 46.56
N ASP A 326 -23.71 -5.79 47.38
CA ASP A 326 -22.56 -5.00 46.93
C ASP A 326 -21.62 -5.87 46.07
N PRO A 327 -21.00 -5.31 45.02
CA PRO A 327 -20.01 -6.03 44.22
C PRO A 327 -18.82 -6.50 45.06
N ASP A 328 -18.42 -7.76 44.91
CA ASP A 328 -17.29 -8.38 45.60
C ASP A 328 -16.11 -8.69 44.66
N ASN A 329 -16.28 -8.54 43.35
CA ASN A 329 -15.27 -8.80 42.34
C ASN A 329 -15.37 -7.78 41.18
N PHE A 330 -14.21 -7.41 40.62
CA PHE A 330 -14.10 -6.35 39.62
C PHE A 330 -13.19 -6.79 38.47
N LYS A 331 -13.48 -6.32 37.25
CA LYS A 331 -12.58 -6.47 36.09
C LYS A 331 -12.40 -5.13 35.38
N LEU A 332 -11.22 -4.94 34.83
CA LEU A 332 -10.91 -3.84 33.93
C LEU A 332 -10.88 -4.36 32.49
N VAL A 333 -11.63 -3.71 31.61
CA VAL A 333 -11.72 -4.02 30.18
C VAL A 333 -11.64 -2.73 29.37
N PRO A 334 -11.22 -2.75 28.10
CA PRO A 334 -11.40 -1.61 27.21
C PRO A 334 -12.87 -1.17 27.16
N ALA A 335 -13.12 0.13 27.05
CA ALA A 335 -14.47 0.69 27.04
C ALA A 335 -15.21 0.36 25.73
N SER A 336 -14.47 0.17 24.64
CA SER A 336 -14.98 -0.31 23.35
C SER A 336 -14.43 -1.69 23.00
N SER A 337 -15.22 -2.51 22.31
CA SER A 337 -14.76 -3.80 21.75
C SER A 337 -13.74 -3.65 20.62
N ASP A 338 -13.67 -2.47 20.01
CA ASP A 338 -12.75 -2.15 18.91
C ASP A 338 -11.39 -1.66 19.42
N GLU A 339 -11.28 -1.36 20.72
CA GLU A 339 -10.04 -0.97 21.38
C GLU A 339 -9.32 -2.22 21.90
N ASP A 340 -7.99 -2.21 21.79
CA ASP A 340 -7.15 -3.18 22.47
C ASP A 340 -6.23 -2.49 23.49
N LEU A 341 -5.47 -3.29 24.23
CA LEU A 341 -4.56 -2.82 25.26
C LEU A 341 -3.13 -2.68 24.72
N LYS A 342 -2.97 -2.55 23.40
CA LYS A 342 -1.71 -2.35 22.70
C LYS A 342 -1.67 -0.93 22.15
N LEU A 343 -1.00 -0.06 22.87
CA LEU A 343 -0.91 1.34 22.53
C LEU A 343 0.40 1.64 21.82
N ASP A 344 0.38 2.59 20.89
CA ASP A 344 1.58 3.15 20.30
C ASP A 344 1.83 4.59 20.78
N ILE A 345 3.10 4.97 20.90
CA ILE A 345 3.49 6.36 21.14
C ILE A 345 3.63 7.18 19.86
N TYR A 346 3.63 6.54 18.69
CA TYR A 346 3.80 7.16 17.37
C TYR A 346 2.54 7.06 16.49
N PRO A 347 2.21 8.09 15.68
CA PRO A 347 2.87 9.40 15.58
C PRO A 347 2.57 10.33 16.75
N THR A 348 1.54 10.02 17.52
CA THR A 348 1.18 10.68 18.77
C THR A 348 0.79 9.62 19.80
N PRO A 349 1.03 9.85 21.10
CA PRO A 349 0.63 8.92 22.15
C PRO A 349 -0.84 8.53 22.09
N GLN A 350 -1.08 7.23 21.88
CA GLN A 350 -2.41 6.66 21.92
C GLN A 350 -2.95 6.57 23.34
N THR A 351 -4.27 6.57 23.42
CA THR A 351 -5.02 6.41 24.67
C THR A 351 -6.04 5.29 24.52
N VAL A 352 -6.39 4.64 25.64
CA VAL A 352 -7.52 3.71 25.72
C VAL A 352 -8.31 4.00 27.00
N ASP A 353 -9.63 4.05 26.88
CA ASP A 353 -10.51 4.19 28.03
C ASP A 353 -10.80 2.82 28.63
N LEU A 354 -10.67 2.70 29.95
CA LEU A 354 -11.04 1.48 30.67
C LEU A 354 -12.44 1.58 31.26
N SER A 355 -13.20 0.51 31.12
CA SER A 355 -14.45 0.28 31.84
C SER A 355 -14.25 -0.68 33.02
N ILE A 356 -14.92 -0.38 34.13
CA ILE A 356 -14.98 -1.25 35.31
C ILE A 356 -16.21 -2.15 35.20
N GLU A 357 -16.01 -3.45 35.09
CA GLU A 357 -17.08 -4.43 35.24
C GLU A 357 -17.18 -4.87 36.70
N LYS A 358 -18.40 -4.87 37.25
CA LYS A 358 -18.66 -5.20 38.65
C LYS A 358 -19.40 -6.52 38.76
N TYR A 359 -19.04 -7.34 39.72
CA TYR A 359 -19.59 -8.67 39.90
C TYR A 359 -19.99 -8.97 41.34
N VAL A 360 -21.00 -9.81 41.49
CA VAL A 360 -21.34 -10.51 42.74
C VAL A 360 -21.08 -12.00 42.50
N GLY A 361 -20.03 -12.54 43.10
CA GLY A 361 -19.40 -13.79 42.69
C GLY A 361 -18.97 -13.73 41.22
N ASP A 362 -19.61 -14.53 40.37
CA ASP A 362 -19.34 -14.55 38.92
C ASP A 362 -20.43 -13.85 38.09
N VAL A 363 -21.39 -13.16 38.71
CA VAL A 363 -22.51 -12.51 38.01
C VAL A 363 -22.24 -11.03 37.84
N LYS A 364 -22.20 -10.54 36.59
CA LYS A 364 -22.02 -9.12 36.30
C LYS A 364 -23.25 -8.34 36.76
N VAL A 365 -23.06 -7.35 37.62
CA VAL A 365 -24.15 -6.54 38.21
C VAL A 365 -24.17 -5.10 37.71
N GLY A 366 -23.12 -4.66 37.03
CA GLY A 366 -23.06 -3.34 36.43
C GLY A 366 -21.71 -3.03 35.80
N THR A 367 -21.64 -1.83 35.22
CA THR A 367 -20.42 -1.23 34.72
C THR A 367 -20.28 0.20 35.23
N ALA A 368 -19.06 0.70 35.31
CA ALA A 368 -18.77 2.11 35.56
C ALA A 368 -17.66 2.58 34.62
N ALA A 369 -17.75 3.83 34.17
CA ALA A 369 -16.74 4.46 33.31
C ALA A 369 -15.68 5.22 34.10
N GLU A 370 -15.95 5.58 35.36
CA GLU A 370 -15.03 6.35 36.19
C GLU A 370 -14.92 5.70 37.58
N ALA A 371 -13.84 6.01 38.31
CA ALA A 371 -13.66 5.52 39.67
C ALA A 371 -14.73 6.08 40.62
N GLU A 372 -15.38 5.19 41.37
CA GLU A 372 -16.39 5.58 42.37
C GLU A 372 -15.76 6.11 43.66
N GLU A 373 -16.58 6.69 44.54
CA GLU A 373 -16.10 7.18 45.84
C GLU A 373 -15.40 6.05 46.63
N GLY A 374 -14.17 6.32 47.08
CA GLY A 374 -13.33 5.34 47.77
C GLY A 374 -12.52 4.42 46.85
N PHE A 375 -12.65 4.55 45.53
CA PHE A 375 -11.86 3.84 44.54
C PHE A 375 -10.84 4.75 43.82
N SER A 376 -9.81 4.13 43.24
CA SER A 376 -8.79 4.83 42.46
C SER A 376 -8.13 3.93 41.43
N PHE A 377 -7.65 4.52 40.34
CA PHE A 377 -6.74 3.88 39.40
C PHE A 377 -5.28 4.13 39.79
N ALA A 378 -4.39 3.20 39.45
CA ALA A 378 -2.95 3.36 39.59
C ALA A 378 -2.21 2.58 38.50
N SER A 379 -1.10 3.11 38.00
CA SER A 379 -0.16 2.37 37.16
C SER A 379 1.00 1.87 38.01
N ASP A 380 1.45 0.63 37.79
CA ASP A 380 2.69 0.15 38.40
C ASP A 380 3.95 0.80 37.79
N ASN A 381 3.82 1.36 36.58
CA ASN A 381 4.90 1.96 35.81
C ASN A 381 4.40 3.15 34.98
N GLU A 382 4.26 4.30 35.65
CA GLU A 382 3.86 5.58 35.03
C GLU A 382 4.84 6.09 33.95
N LYS A 383 6.05 5.52 33.85
CA LYS A 383 6.97 5.84 32.76
C LYS A 383 6.63 5.13 31.46
N VAL A 384 5.83 4.07 31.51
CA VAL A 384 5.37 3.30 30.35
C VAL A 384 3.95 3.71 29.98
N ALA A 385 3.03 3.74 30.96
CA ALA A 385 1.67 4.19 30.76
C ALA A 385 1.11 4.87 32.02
N THR A 386 0.43 5.99 31.86
CA THR A 386 -0.27 6.70 32.94
C THR A 386 -1.77 6.43 32.87
N VAL A 387 -2.47 6.53 34.00
CA VAL A 387 -3.93 6.39 34.05
C VAL A 387 -4.53 7.52 34.88
N ASN A 388 -5.62 8.11 34.41
CA ASN A 388 -6.32 9.18 35.14
C ASN A 388 -7.52 8.64 35.96
N ALA A 389 -8.22 9.51 36.69
CA ALA A 389 -9.35 9.12 37.55
C ALA A 389 -10.57 8.56 36.77
N LYS A 390 -10.63 8.81 35.47
CA LYS A 390 -11.65 8.31 34.55
C LYS A 390 -11.26 7.00 33.87
N GLY A 391 -10.13 6.40 34.24
CA GLY A 391 -9.67 5.16 33.61
C GLY A 391 -9.08 5.33 32.22
N GLU A 392 -8.88 6.56 31.73
CA GLU A 392 -8.16 6.81 30.48
C GLU A 392 -6.67 6.51 30.70
N VAL A 393 -6.14 5.57 29.94
CA VAL A 393 -4.73 5.17 29.97
C VAL A 393 -4.02 5.83 28.78
N THR A 394 -2.93 6.53 29.05
CA THR A 394 -2.10 7.19 28.02
C THR A 394 -0.76 6.49 27.90
N ALA A 395 -0.36 6.16 26.67
CA ALA A 395 0.97 5.64 26.38
C ALA A 395 2.06 6.70 26.64
N VAL A 396 3.19 6.29 27.23
CA VAL A 396 4.31 7.19 27.55
C VAL A 396 5.61 6.70 26.93
N ALA A 397 5.94 5.42 27.09
CA ALA A 397 7.14 4.82 26.53
C ALA A 397 6.95 3.33 26.27
N ALA A 398 7.70 2.79 25.30
CA ALA A 398 7.63 1.38 24.97
C ALA A 398 7.93 0.48 26.20
N GLY A 399 7.09 -0.53 26.41
CA GLY A 399 7.19 -1.43 27.56
C GLY A 399 5.84 -2.03 27.95
N LYS A 400 5.77 -2.57 29.16
CA LYS A 400 4.52 -3.07 29.77
C LYS A 400 4.24 -2.35 31.07
N ALA A 401 2.98 -2.05 31.33
CA ALA A 401 2.49 -1.49 32.58
C ALA A 401 1.22 -2.23 33.02
N VAL A 402 1.07 -2.45 34.31
CA VAL A 402 -0.14 -3.01 34.92
C VAL A 402 -0.94 -1.88 35.55
N ILE A 403 -2.13 -1.66 35.00
CA ILE A 403 -3.13 -0.74 35.55
C ILE A 403 -3.94 -1.47 36.61
N SER A 404 -4.03 -0.89 37.80
CA SER A 404 -4.75 -1.42 38.96
C SER A 404 -5.96 -0.55 39.29
N TYR A 405 -7.09 -1.18 39.59
CA TYR A 405 -8.23 -0.55 40.23
C TYR A 405 -8.23 -0.91 41.72
N LYS A 406 -8.23 0.10 42.58
CA LYS A 406 -8.04 -0.05 44.04
C LYS A 406 -9.24 0.47 44.81
N GLN A 407 -9.67 -0.26 45.83
CA GLN A 407 -10.60 0.22 46.85
C GLN A 407 -9.79 0.59 48.11
N GLY A 408 -9.65 1.89 48.37
CA GLY A 408 -8.67 2.38 49.33
C GLY A 408 -7.25 1.90 48.97
N GLY A 409 -6.65 1.10 49.85
CA GLY A 409 -5.30 0.54 49.64
C GLY A 409 -5.24 -0.84 48.97
N ILE A 410 -6.39 -1.47 48.71
CA ILE A 410 -6.45 -2.86 48.23
C ILE A 410 -6.69 -2.87 46.72
N THR A 411 -5.85 -3.58 45.97
CA THR A 411 -6.08 -3.82 44.53
C THR A 411 -7.19 -4.86 44.36
N VAL A 412 -8.26 -4.48 43.66
CA VAL A 412 -9.44 -5.32 43.41
C VAL A 412 -9.54 -5.80 41.96
N ALA A 413 -8.87 -5.13 41.02
CA ALA A 413 -8.73 -5.56 39.63
C ALA A 413 -7.41 -5.05 39.04
N THR A 414 -6.92 -5.76 38.01
CA THR A 414 -5.73 -5.37 37.25
C THR A 414 -5.90 -5.67 35.77
N VAL A 415 -5.25 -4.89 34.91
CA VAL A 415 -5.12 -5.15 33.48
C VAL A 415 -3.71 -4.78 33.00
N GLU A 416 -3.11 -5.58 32.13
CA GLU A 416 -1.80 -5.30 31.53
C GLU A 416 -2.00 -4.51 30.23
N VAL A 417 -1.23 -3.43 30.07
CA VAL A 417 -1.15 -2.61 28.87
C VAL A 417 0.25 -2.76 28.28
N GLU A 418 0.32 -3.00 26.97
CA GLU A 418 1.55 -3.06 26.20
C GLU A 418 1.68 -1.78 25.38
N VAL A 419 2.82 -1.11 25.51
CA VAL A 419 3.12 0.11 24.77
C VAL A 419 4.24 -0.19 23.79
N THR A 420 4.02 0.09 22.51
CA THR A 420 5.02 0.03 21.46
C THR A 420 5.51 1.43 21.11
N ASN A 421 6.65 1.45 20.42
CA ASN A 421 7.13 2.64 19.75
C ASN A 421 7.38 2.28 18.29
N SER A 422 6.40 2.56 17.42
CA SER A 422 6.53 2.36 15.97
C SER A 422 7.20 3.54 15.25
N THR A 423 7.82 4.48 15.99
CA THR A 423 8.61 5.56 15.37
C THR A 423 9.56 4.95 14.35
N PRO A 424 9.43 5.32 13.06
CA PRO A 424 10.26 4.74 12.00
C PRO A 424 11.74 4.92 12.31
N GLN A 425 12.50 3.83 12.26
CA GLN A 425 13.96 3.88 12.45
C GLN A 425 14.62 3.97 11.07
N ILE A 426 15.17 5.14 10.75
CA ILE A 426 15.85 5.38 9.47
C ILE A 426 17.28 4.85 9.61
N ALA A 427 17.60 3.83 8.83
CA ALA A 427 18.91 3.21 8.81
C ALA A 427 19.86 3.86 7.80
N ASP A 428 19.34 4.38 6.69
CA ASP A 428 20.15 5.03 5.67
C ASP A 428 19.34 6.09 4.93
N ILE A 429 20.03 7.07 4.36
CA ILE A 429 19.42 8.07 3.47
C ILE A 429 20.25 8.05 2.20
N LYS A 430 19.63 7.74 1.07
CA LYS A 430 20.31 7.63 -0.22
C LYS A 430 19.70 8.58 -1.23
N LEU A 431 20.44 8.84 -2.30
CA LEU A 431 19.86 9.41 -3.51
C LEU A 431 19.05 8.32 -4.22
N LYS A 432 17.93 8.70 -4.85
CA LYS A 432 17.16 7.80 -5.74
C LYS A 432 18.03 7.25 -6.86
N GLU A 433 17.63 6.09 -7.39
CA GLU A 433 18.37 5.41 -8.46
C GLU A 433 18.60 6.34 -9.66
N GLY A 434 19.83 6.34 -10.19
CA GLY A 434 20.25 7.23 -11.28
C GLY A 434 20.74 8.63 -10.86
N LYS A 435 20.60 9.02 -9.59
CA LYS A 435 21.14 10.29 -9.07
C LYS A 435 22.50 10.08 -8.40
N THR A 436 23.44 10.99 -8.65
CA THR A 436 24.78 10.97 -8.04
C THR A 436 25.04 12.15 -7.11
N GLN A 437 24.22 13.21 -7.21
CA GLN A 437 24.26 14.42 -6.40
C GLN A 437 22.84 14.97 -6.22
N VAL A 438 22.62 15.65 -5.11
CA VAL A 438 21.40 16.44 -4.85
C VAL A 438 21.43 17.70 -5.73
N GLN A 439 20.41 17.96 -6.53
CA GLN A 439 20.31 19.19 -7.31
C GLN A 439 19.61 20.29 -6.52
N VAL A 440 20.22 21.47 -6.46
CA VAL A 440 19.63 22.68 -5.88
C VAL A 440 19.66 23.80 -6.92
N ALA A 441 18.52 24.43 -7.19
CA ALA A 441 18.45 25.58 -8.08
C ALA A 441 19.16 26.79 -7.44
N GLY A 442 20.11 27.38 -8.14
CA GLY A 442 20.78 28.64 -7.75
C GLY A 442 19.87 29.85 -7.97
N GLY A 443 20.11 30.95 -7.25
CA GLY A 443 19.41 32.23 -7.44
C GLY A 443 18.08 32.40 -6.69
N VAL A 444 17.69 31.44 -5.85
CA VAL A 444 16.46 31.51 -5.05
C VAL A 444 16.69 32.37 -3.80
N GLU A 445 16.29 33.65 -3.81
CA GLU A 445 16.42 34.54 -2.63
C GLU A 445 15.46 34.15 -1.49
N THR A 446 14.39 33.43 -1.79
CA THR A 446 13.42 32.89 -0.82
C THR A 446 13.06 31.47 -1.20
N ALA A 447 13.48 30.51 -0.38
CA ALA A 447 13.05 29.13 -0.57
C ALA A 447 11.55 29.01 -0.27
N ASP A 448 10.79 28.47 -1.23
CA ASP A 448 9.37 28.18 -1.10
C ASP A 448 9.14 26.67 -0.92
N ALA A 449 7.98 26.27 -0.37
CA ALA A 449 7.59 24.87 -0.14
C ALA A 449 7.82 23.94 -1.37
N ALA A 450 7.75 24.49 -2.59
CA ALA A 450 7.93 23.75 -3.83
C ALA A 450 9.38 23.32 -4.04
N THR A 451 10.35 24.23 -3.84
CA THR A 451 11.79 23.87 -3.94
C THR A 451 12.23 22.84 -2.90
N PHE A 452 11.50 22.71 -1.79
CA PHE A 452 11.76 21.72 -0.73
C PHE A 452 11.18 20.33 -1.04
N THR A 453 10.00 20.29 -1.67
CA THR A 453 9.40 19.03 -2.16
C THR A 453 10.33 18.39 -3.19
N ASP A 454 10.88 19.20 -4.11
CA ASP A 454 11.83 18.74 -5.12
C ASP A 454 13.09 18.10 -4.50
N LEU A 455 13.58 18.62 -3.37
CA LEU A 455 14.74 18.06 -2.66
C LEU A 455 14.42 16.70 -2.02
N ILE A 456 13.27 16.58 -1.34
CA ILE A 456 12.83 15.33 -0.73
C ILE A 456 12.58 14.28 -1.81
N ASP A 457 12.08 14.70 -2.97
CA ASP A 457 11.86 13.83 -4.13
C ASP A 457 13.15 13.23 -4.71
N GLU A 458 14.33 13.73 -4.38
CA GLU A 458 15.61 13.13 -4.78
C GLU A 458 16.16 12.11 -3.78
N LEU A 459 15.57 12.01 -2.58
CA LEU A 459 16.06 11.17 -1.49
C LEU A 459 15.20 9.90 -1.30
N GLN A 460 15.84 8.85 -0.80
CA GLN A 460 15.21 7.62 -0.30
C GLN A 460 15.60 7.44 1.16
N PHE A 461 14.60 7.41 2.04
CA PHE A 461 14.80 7.11 3.45
C PHE A 461 14.61 5.60 3.65
N ILE A 462 15.67 4.90 4.00
CA ILE A 462 15.65 3.45 4.12
C ILE A 462 15.53 3.07 5.59
N GLY A 463 14.48 2.31 5.92
CA GLY A 463 14.25 1.77 7.24
C GLY A 463 15.24 0.69 7.64
N ALA A 464 15.28 0.35 8.93
CA ALA A 464 16.10 -0.74 9.46
C ALA A 464 15.79 -2.12 8.83
N ASP A 465 14.61 -2.30 8.27
CA ASP A 465 14.18 -3.50 7.54
C ASP A 465 14.60 -3.49 6.06
N GLY A 466 15.25 -2.42 5.59
CA GLY A 466 15.69 -2.24 4.21
C GLY A 466 14.61 -1.74 3.26
N LYS A 467 13.41 -1.39 3.76
CA LYS A 467 12.33 -0.82 2.94
C LYS A 467 12.39 0.71 2.93
N GLU A 468 11.84 1.31 1.88
CA GLU A 468 11.70 2.75 1.80
C GLU A 468 10.58 3.24 2.75
N ILE A 469 10.90 4.26 3.54
CA ILE A 469 9.98 4.96 4.44
C ILE A 469 9.53 6.23 3.72
N ALA A 470 8.24 6.33 3.42
CA ALA A 470 7.65 7.56 2.94
C ALA A 470 7.57 8.56 4.12
N LEU A 471 8.17 9.74 3.94
CA LEU A 471 8.00 10.86 4.85
C LEU A 471 6.94 11.80 4.26
N SER A 472 5.95 12.17 5.06
CA SER A 472 4.99 13.22 4.72
C SER A 472 5.42 14.54 5.34
N VAL A 473 5.44 15.61 4.55
CA VAL A 473 5.57 16.98 5.05
C VAL A 473 4.19 17.45 5.52
N ASN A 474 4.05 17.87 6.78
CA ASN A 474 2.79 18.41 7.28
C ASN A 474 2.54 19.82 6.71
N ASP A 475 1.29 20.32 6.82
CA ASP A 475 0.88 21.67 6.36
C ASP A 475 1.67 22.84 6.97
N SER A 476 2.53 22.59 7.97
CA SER A 476 3.45 23.54 8.58
C SER A 476 4.88 23.48 8.00
N ASP A 477 5.12 22.71 6.93
CA ASP A 477 6.42 22.51 6.27
C ASP A 477 7.55 21.96 7.18
N GLU A 478 7.19 21.36 8.31
CA GLU A 478 8.14 20.80 9.28
C GLU A 478 8.14 19.26 9.25
N LEU A 479 9.30 18.66 8.98
CA LEU A 479 9.56 17.26 9.34
C LEU A 479 10.07 17.22 10.78
N THR A 480 9.20 16.84 11.70
CA THR A 480 9.58 16.70 13.11
C THR A 480 10.69 15.66 13.25
N GLY A 481 11.90 16.08 13.65
CA GLY A 481 12.97 15.15 14.00
C GLY A 481 14.05 14.89 12.95
N ILE A 482 14.06 15.62 11.83
CA ILE A 482 15.16 15.58 10.86
C ILE A 482 15.74 17.00 10.73
N GLU A 483 16.99 17.16 11.14
CA GLU A 483 17.78 18.36 10.90
C GLU A 483 18.60 18.18 9.63
N PHE A 484 18.80 19.25 8.89
CA PHE A 484 19.57 19.28 7.65
C PHE A 484 20.61 20.36 7.78
N LYS A 485 21.75 20.27 7.10
CA LYS A 485 22.86 21.19 7.28
C LYS A 485 23.74 21.19 6.05
N THR A 486 24.04 22.36 5.50
CA THR A 486 24.92 22.46 4.33
C THR A 486 26.35 22.74 4.78
N ILE A 487 27.32 22.00 4.23
CA ILE A 487 28.76 22.23 4.45
C ILE A 487 29.41 22.57 3.12
N VAL A 488 30.03 23.74 3.05
CA VAL A 488 30.83 24.21 1.91
C VAL A 488 32.29 24.26 2.35
N ASP A 489 33.22 23.93 1.45
CA ASP A 489 34.65 23.69 1.71
C ASP A 489 35.28 24.69 2.71
N SER A 490 35.35 24.21 3.96
CA SER A 490 36.02 24.73 5.17
C SER A 490 35.84 26.22 5.54
N ASP A 491 34.84 26.51 6.37
CA ASP A 491 34.97 27.16 7.70
C ASP A 491 33.62 27.71 8.24
N ASP A 492 32.55 27.74 7.43
CA ASP A 492 31.22 28.18 7.85
C ASP A 492 30.24 27.00 8.04
N LEU A 493 30.16 26.48 9.28
CA LEU A 493 29.03 25.65 9.70
C LEU A 493 27.82 26.56 9.96
N VAL A 494 26.82 26.54 9.07
CA VAL A 494 25.49 27.09 9.42
C VAL A 494 24.72 25.98 10.12
N ALA A 495 24.39 26.16 11.41
CA ALA A 495 23.45 25.26 12.08
C ALA A 495 22.04 25.61 11.61
N VAL A 496 21.28 24.60 11.19
CA VAL A 496 19.98 24.79 10.57
C VAL A 496 19.02 23.81 11.27
N SER A 497 18.07 24.35 12.02
CA SER A 497 17.21 23.59 12.93
C SER A 497 15.89 23.13 12.29
N ASP A 498 15.59 23.57 11.08
CA ASP A 498 14.38 23.23 10.32
C ASP A 498 14.71 23.15 8.81
N LEU A 499 13.87 22.46 8.02
CA LEU A 499 14.11 22.32 6.57
C LEU A 499 14.09 23.67 5.84
N GLY A 500 13.24 24.61 6.30
CA GLY A 500 13.09 25.93 5.72
C GLY A 500 14.38 26.78 5.73
N THR A 501 15.23 26.58 6.72
CA THR A 501 16.49 27.31 6.88
C THR A 501 17.66 26.70 6.07
N VAL A 502 17.50 25.49 5.51
CA VAL A 502 18.53 24.76 4.76
C VAL A 502 18.71 25.32 3.37
N ALA A 503 17.59 25.60 2.70
CA ALA A 503 17.61 26.21 1.39
C ALA A 503 18.15 27.66 1.45
N LYS A 504 17.93 28.39 2.55
CA LYS A 504 18.59 29.68 2.81
C LYS A 504 20.11 29.57 2.97
N ALA A 505 20.61 28.48 3.57
CA ALA A 505 22.03 28.26 3.76
C ALA A 505 22.72 27.82 2.45
N ALA A 506 22.03 27.01 1.63
CA ALA A 506 22.54 26.55 0.33
C ALA A 506 22.64 27.70 -0.69
N THR A 507 21.71 28.66 -0.68
CA THR A 507 21.69 29.78 -1.65
C THR A 507 22.74 30.86 -1.35
N LYS A 508 23.17 31.02 -0.09
CA LYS A 508 24.18 32.02 0.29
C LYS A 508 25.62 31.59 -0.05
N ALA A 509 25.87 30.29 -0.22
CA ALA A 509 27.22 29.73 -0.12
C ALA A 509 27.83 29.20 -1.43
N VAL A 510 27.11 29.18 -2.56
CA VAL A 510 27.62 28.49 -3.76
C VAL A 510 27.81 29.45 -4.93
N THR A 511 29.05 29.89 -5.11
CA THR A 511 29.53 30.37 -6.42
C THR A 511 29.91 29.17 -7.28
N LYS A 512 29.71 29.30 -8.60
CA LYS A 512 29.98 28.29 -9.62
C LYS A 512 31.34 27.61 -9.38
N ASP A 513 31.33 26.28 -9.27
CA ASP A 513 32.48 25.37 -9.05
C ASP A 513 32.89 25.04 -7.59
N THR A 514 32.09 25.41 -6.57
CA THR A 514 32.36 25.01 -5.18
C THR A 514 31.79 23.62 -4.85
N LYS A 515 32.60 22.71 -4.30
CA LYS A 515 32.14 21.40 -3.80
C LYS A 515 31.36 21.60 -2.50
N ALA A 516 30.03 21.52 -2.57
CA ALA A 516 29.15 21.57 -1.41
C ALA A 516 28.64 20.17 -1.05
N THR A 517 28.39 19.95 0.25
CA THR A 517 27.80 18.71 0.78
C THR A 517 26.58 19.03 1.64
N LEU A 518 25.56 18.19 1.53
CA LEU A 518 24.37 18.19 2.37
C LEU A 518 24.59 17.17 3.49
N VAL A 519 24.56 17.64 4.73
CA VAL A 519 24.57 16.82 5.93
C VAL A 519 23.17 16.74 6.48
N ILE A 520 22.63 15.54 6.64
CA ILE A 520 21.32 15.29 7.23
C ILE A 520 21.55 14.63 8.58
N THR A 521 21.10 15.27 9.65
CA THR A 521 21.17 14.75 11.01
C THR A 521 19.79 14.33 11.47
N LEU A 522 19.60 13.03 11.65
CA LEU A 522 18.39 12.49 12.25
C LEU A 522 18.43 12.72 13.76
N ASN A 523 17.28 13.06 14.35
CA ASN A 523 17.16 13.07 15.80
C ASN A 523 17.36 11.65 16.36
N ALA A 524 17.57 11.55 17.68
CA ALA A 524 17.74 10.26 18.35
C ALA A 524 16.52 9.33 18.22
N ALA A 525 15.31 9.87 18.03
CA ALA A 525 14.09 9.09 17.90
C ALA A 525 13.98 8.37 16.53
N TYR A 526 14.58 8.92 15.48
CA TYR A 526 14.63 8.33 14.12
C TYR A 526 15.93 7.59 13.80
N GLY A 527 16.79 7.37 14.81
CA GLY A 527 18.04 6.60 14.68
C GLY A 527 19.33 7.39 14.91
N GLY A 528 19.25 8.71 15.08
CA GLY A 528 20.37 9.55 15.54
C GLY A 528 21.57 9.61 14.59
N LYS A 529 21.38 9.31 13.30
CA LYS A 529 22.47 9.21 12.31
C LYS A 529 22.70 10.53 11.60
N GLU A 530 23.95 10.70 11.18
CA GLU A 530 24.38 11.76 10.27
C GLU A 530 24.68 11.15 8.90
N VAL A 531 24.09 11.71 7.83
CA VAL A 531 24.30 11.28 6.44
C VAL A 531 24.82 12.45 5.63
N VAL A 532 25.87 12.22 4.83
CA VAL A 532 26.49 13.26 4.01
C VAL A 532 26.32 12.92 2.53
N LEU A 533 25.69 13.82 1.78
CA LEU A 533 25.40 13.67 0.35
C LEU A 533 26.06 14.80 -0.45
N PRO A 534 26.58 14.54 -1.67
CA PRO A 534 27.13 15.60 -2.51
C PRO A 534 26.02 16.46 -3.12
N ILE A 535 26.25 17.78 -3.24
CA ILE A 535 25.31 18.73 -3.86
C ILE A 535 25.85 19.24 -5.20
N LEU A 536 24.95 19.40 -6.18
CA LEU A 536 25.13 20.16 -7.41
C LEU A 536 24.24 21.41 -7.38
N VAL A 537 24.81 22.60 -7.52
CA VAL A 537 24.03 23.83 -7.72
C VAL A 537 23.96 24.17 -9.20
N THR A 538 22.76 24.23 -9.75
CA THR A 538 22.52 24.63 -11.15
C THR A 538 22.24 26.14 -11.21
N ALA A 539 22.85 26.85 -12.16
CA ALA A 539 22.66 28.30 -12.26
C ALA A 539 21.24 28.66 -12.69
N ALA A 540 20.63 29.68 -12.08
CA ALA A 540 19.43 30.32 -12.63
C ALA A 540 19.75 30.93 -13.99
N VAL A 541 18.85 30.73 -14.97
CA VAL A 541 18.86 31.50 -16.22
C VAL A 541 18.21 32.84 -15.92
N GLU A 542 18.99 33.86 -15.58
CA GLU A 542 18.49 35.22 -15.44
C GLU A 542 18.35 35.86 -16.83
N GLY A 543 17.11 35.99 -17.33
CA GLY A 543 16.77 36.93 -18.39
C GLY A 543 16.16 38.18 -17.76
N GLY A 544 16.98 39.17 -17.44
CA GLY A 544 16.53 40.44 -16.83
C GLY A 544 16.37 41.57 -17.85
N THR A 545 15.42 42.47 -17.61
CA THR A 545 15.32 43.78 -18.27
C THR A 545 15.97 44.84 -17.37
N ASP A 546 17.02 45.52 -17.85
CA ASP A 546 17.68 46.63 -17.14
C ASP A 546 17.17 48.00 -17.68
N THR A 547 17.13 49.00 -16.81
CA THR A 547 16.66 50.36 -17.09
C THR A 547 17.67 51.44 -16.63
N GLY A 548 18.89 51.05 -16.23
CA GLY A 548 19.95 51.94 -15.71
C GLY A 548 21.04 52.33 -16.72
N ALA A 549 21.78 53.41 -16.45
CA ALA A 549 22.96 53.80 -17.25
C ALA A 549 24.23 53.07 -16.75
N GLY A 550 24.86 52.25 -17.59
CA GLY A 550 25.96 51.37 -17.18
C GLY A 550 26.68 50.62 -18.32
N THR A 551 27.52 49.65 -17.94
CA THR A 551 28.22 48.71 -18.86
C THR A 551 27.64 47.32 -18.61
N ASP A 552 26.98 46.71 -19.60
CA ASP A 552 26.31 45.40 -19.48
C ASP A 552 27.01 44.31 -20.33
N THR A 553 26.94 43.06 -19.88
CA THR A 553 27.55 41.87 -20.49
C THR A 553 26.57 40.69 -20.65
N GLY A 554 25.25 40.92 -20.55
CA GLY A 554 24.19 39.91 -20.66
C GLY A 554 23.36 39.95 -21.95
N ALA A 555 22.51 38.94 -22.20
CA ALA A 555 21.54 38.95 -23.31
C ALA A 555 20.16 39.42 -22.81
N GLY A 556 19.58 40.48 -23.40
CA GLY A 556 18.37 41.09 -22.85
C GLY A 556 17.78 42.27 -23.64
N THR A 557 16.86 43.00 -23.00
CA THR A 557 16.28 44.26 -23.53
C THR A 557 16.75 45.40 -22.61
N ASP A 558 17.49 46.37 -23.16
CA ASP A 558 18.02 47.52 -22.41
C ASP A 558 17.35 48.83 -22.86
N THR A 559 17.12 49.73 -21.90
CA THR A 559 16.49 51.05 -22.07
C THR A 559 17.33 52.21 -21.51
N GLY A 560 18.64 52.02 -21.26
CA GLY A 560 19.57 53.01 -20.69
C GLY A 560 20.65 53.56 -21.64
N ALA A 561 21.43 54.56 -21.22
CA ALA A 561 22.58 55.06 -21.99
C ALA A 561 23.88 54.38 -21.51
N GLY A 562 24.62 53.70 -22.40
CA GLY A 562 25.70 52.79 -21.97
C GLY A 562 26.58 52.17 -23.07
N THR A 563 27.37 51.17 -22.67
CA THR A 563 28.18 50.32 -23.58
C THR A 563 27.73 48.88 -23.36
N ASP A 564 27.19 48.23 -24.39
CA ASP A 564 26.64 46.86 -24.30
C ASP A 564 27.53 45.84 -25.03
N THR A 565 27.63 44.66 -24.43
CA THR A 565 28.34 43.48 -24.93
C THR A 565 27.43 42.25 -24.77
N GLY A 566 26.36 42.17 -25.58
CA GLY A 566 25.35 41.09 -25.55
C GLY A 566 24.51 40.98 -26.82
N ALA A 567 23.73 39.90 -26.99
CA ALA A 567 22.76 39.81 -28.10
C ALA A 567 21.37 40.25 -27.61
N GLY A 568 20.76 41.26 -28.24
CA GLY A 568 19.57 41.90 -27.66
C GLY A 568 18.89 42.99 -28.50
N THR A 569 17.91 43.68 -27.89
CA THR A 569 17.20 44.84 -28.48
C THR A 569 17.49 46.06 -27.61
N ASP A 570 18.14 47.08 -28.18
CA ASP A 570 18.54 48.31 -27.47
C ASP A 570 17.69 49.52 -27.96
N THR A 571 17.32 50.37 -27.01
CA THR A 571 16.55 51.61 -27.23
C THR A 571 17.27 52.87 -26.71
N GLY A 572 18.49 52.74 -26.20
CA GLY A 572 19.31 53.79 -25.57
C GLY A 572 20.29 54.52 -26.49
N ALA A 573 21.07 55.46 -25.93
CA ALA A 573 22.15 56.14 -26.68
C ALA A 573 23.52 55.60 -26.21
N GLY A 574 24.28 54.94 -27.10
CA GLY A 574 25.47 54.18 -26.68
C GLY A 574 26.37 53.61 -27.79
N THR A 575 27.28 52.71 -27.38
CA THR A 575 28.20 51.97 -28.28
C THR A 575 27.94 50.47 -28.11
N ASP A 576 27.54 49.79 -29.19
CA ASP A 576 27.19 48.36 -29.18
C ASP A 576 28.23 47.52 -29.96
N THR A 577 28.51 46.34 -29.44
CA THR A 577 29.44 45.35 -29.98
C THR A 577 28.80 43.96 -30.19
N GLY A 578 27.52 43.80 -29.90
CA GLY A 578 26.73 42.59 -30.00
C GLY A 578 26.02 42.34 -31.35
N ALA A 579 25.24 41.28 -31.45
CA ALA A 579 24.36 41.02 -32.60
C ALA A 579 22.91 41.30 -32.20
N GLY A 580 22.27 42.33 -32.78
CA GLY A 580 20.96 42.81 -32.34
C GLY A 580 20.34 43.88 -33.23
N THR A 581 19.19 44.41 -32.81
CA THR A 581 18.49 45.52 -33.47
C THR A 581 18.48 46.75 -32.56
N ASP A 582 19.16 47.82 -32.99
CA ASP A 582 19.24 49.10 -32.29
C ASP A 582 18.24 50.12 -32.88
N THR A 583 17.53 50.83 -32.00
CA THR A 583 16.58 51.90 -32.37
C THR A 583 16.95 53.28 -31.81
N GLY A 584 18.08 53.39 -31.10
CA GLY A 584 18.59 54.60 -30.48
C GLY A 584 19.61 55.37 -31.34
N ALA A 585 20.27 56.37 -30.73
CA ALA A 585 21.28 57.20 -31.40
C ALA A 585 22.69 56.79 -30.93
N GLY A 586 23.35 55.90 -31.68
CA GLY A 586 24.64 55.30 -31.31
C GLY A 586 25.49 54.83 -32.49
N THR A 587 26.68 54.27 -32.20
CA THR A 587 27.59 53.67 -33.19
C THR A 587 27.71 52.17 -32.97
N ASP A 588 27.34 51.38 -33.98
CA ASP A 588 27.36 49.91 -33.97
C ASP A 588 28.64 49.35 -34.64
N THR A 589 29.24 48.35 -34.02
CA THR A 589 30.39 47.61 -34.56
C THR A 589 30.14 46.10 -34.74
N GLY A 590 28.93 45.63 -34.43
CA GLY A 590 28.45 44.27 -34.64
C GLY A 590 27.93 44.00 -36.06
N ALA A 591 27.66 42.73 -36.37
CA ALA A 591 27.10 42.33 -37.66
C ALA A 591 25.57 42.34 -37.61
N GLY A 592 24.95 43.48 -37.96
CA GLY A 592 23.49 43.63 -38.04
C GLY A 592 22.89 43.13 -39.36
N ALA A 593 21.60 42.74 -39.32
CA ALA A 593 20.74 42.49 -40.48
C ALA A 593 19.75 43.65 -40.67
#